data_AF-A0A8H7U6L3-F1
#
_entry.id   AF-A0A8H7U6L3-F1
#
_cell.length_a   1.000
_cell.length_b   1.000
_cell.length_c   1.000
_cell.angle_alpha   90.00
_cell.angle_beta   90.00
_cell.angle_gamma   90.00
#
_symmetry.space_group_name_H-M   'P 1'
#
loop_
_entity.id
_entity.type
_entity.pdbx_description
1 polymer ?
#
loop_
_entity_poly.entity_id
_entity_poly.type
_entity_poly.pdbx_seq_one_letter_code
_entity_poly.pdbx_strand_id
1 'polypeptide(L)'
;MSTKLSTLSTENLSQPAESTSISSKDQHIDLEMQDNVPDNAPDNESNESNELTEEEQQRDDRRKMGKSFLWFLATMVVDVGLPLAIYYGMKPHTSLIVALVVSSVPPLLLVIVRFVWKRKVDLIGCLFVLGFILSGIFALVTGDARLVLLRDSSVTCVVGLCFLLTLIPIRTKSVKLRPLQFLFYSEFIANLSPMTWKDEEGNEYTLSRADWLYTYVPYIRKYSVISTIIWGVLLETEFIVKIILIESSIDIDQVVNIGNIVIAVATSLGTVANIILSMPIRPRSLEAYRDWKLQKYHPAPPAYAQYKRDKKKNKKDTPSDSD
;
A
#
# COMPACT_ATOMS: atom_id res chain seq x y z
N MET A 1 -51.48 -28.03 7.61
CA MET A 1 -52.90 -28.27 7.28
C MET A 1 -53.74 -27.70 8.43
N SER A 2 -54.54 -26.68 8.13
CA SER A 2 -55.54 -25.95 8.96
C SER A 2 -55.07 -25.30 10.27
N THR A 3 -54.89 -23.97 10.41
CA THR A 3 -55.82 -22.81 10.29
C THR A 3 -56.67 -22.56 11.55
N LYS A 4 -56.41 -21.44 12.26
CA LYS A 4 -57.41 -20.40 12.55
C LYS A 4 -56.78 -19.10 13.08
N LEU A 5 -57.03 -18.03 12.31
CA LEU A 5 -56.90 -16.61 12.61
C LEU A 5 -58.22 -16.10 13.23
N SER A 6 -58.13 -15.08 14.09
CA SER A 6 -59.13 -14.02 14.32
C SER A 6 -58.57 -13.02 15.36
N THR A 7 -58.09 -11.80 14.98
CA THR A 7 -58.82 -10.49 14.94
C THR A 7 -59.12 -9.91 16.34
N LEU A 8 -59.12 -8.62 16.70
CA LEU A 8 -58.84 -7.29 16.14
C LEU A 8 -59.13 -6.30 17.30
N SER A 9 -58.34 -5.24 17.49
CA SER A 9 -58.76 -3.90 17.99
C SER A 9 -57.49 -3.07 18.24
N THR A 10 -57.03 -2.16 17.37
CA THR A 10 -57.55 -0.80 17.07
C THR A 10 -57.87 0.03 18.31
N GLU A 11 -56.92 0.87 18.72
CA GLU A 11 -57.24 2.14 19.36
C GLU A 11 -56.36 3.22 18.72
N ASN A 12 -57.03 4.15 18.06
CA ASN A 12 -56.48 5.28 17.33
C ASN A 12 -57.20 6.54 17.83
N LEU A 13 -56.50 7.67 17.72
CA LEU A 13 -56.98 9.06 17.84
C LEU A 13 -57.32 9.60 19.24
N SER A 14 -56.63 10.67 19.64
CA SER A 14 -57.12 12.04 19.35
C SER A 14 -56.22 13.12 19.99
N GLN A 15 -55.62 13.97 19.16
CA GLN A 15 -55.45 15.40 19.49
C GLN A 15 -56.79 16.11 19.30
N PRO A 16 -56.99 17.29 19.91
CA PRO A 16 -57.06 18.48 19.07
C PRO A 16 -56.38 19.73 19.67
N ALA A 17 -56.12 20.67 18.76
CA ALA A 17 -55.63 22.02 18.99
C ALA A 17 -56.72 22.95 19.56
N GLU A 18 -56.35 23.97 20.33
CA GLU A 18 -56.91 25.32 20.16
C GLU A 18 -56.08 26.42 20.81
N SER A 19 -56.01 27.53 20.09
CA SER A 19 -55.35 28.81 20.34
C SER A 19 -56.12 29.71 21.32
N THR A 20 -55.42 30.53 22.11
CA THR A 20 -55.95 31.86 22.43
C THR A 20 -54.81 32.87 22.64
N SER A 21 -54.86 33.90 21.82
CA SER A 21 -54.09 35.14 21.84
C SER A 21 -54.59 36.09 22.93
N ILE A 22 -53.72 37.01 23.36
CA ILE A 22 -53.88 38.38 23.92
C ILE A 22 -52.48 38.70 24.51
N SER A 23 -51.83 39.85 24.41
CA SER A 23 -51.91 41.07 23.60
C SER A 23 -50.68 41.90 24.03
N SER A 24 -49.92 42.35 23.04
CA SER A 24 -49.15 43.60 22.96
C SER A 24 -48.71 44.30 24.26
N LYS A 25 -47.38 44.38 24.45
CA LYS A 25 -46.76 45.65 24.82
C LYS A 25 -45.44 45.81 24.09
N ASP A 26 -45.43 46.81 23.22
CA ASP A 26 -44.33 47.25 22.38
C ASP A 26 -43.06 47.53 23.20
N GLN A 27 -41.95 46.94 22.77
CA GLN A 27 -40.67 47.61 22.89
C GLN A 27 -39.77 47.16 21.73
N HIS A 28 -39.73 48.04 20.72
CA HIS A 28 -38.72 48.10 19.67
C HIS A 28 -37.32 47.88 20.27
N ILE A 29 -36.63 46.84 19.80
CA ILE A 29 -35.18 46.80 19.76
C ILE A 29 -34.83 46.44 18.34
N ASP A 30 -34.24 47.43 17.67
CA ASP A 30 -34.03 47.47 16.25
C ASP A 30 -33.09 46.37 15.75
N LEU A 31 -33.45 45.86 14.58
CA LEU A 31 -32.63 45.03 13.72
C LEU A 31 -31.43 45.84 13.22
N GLU A 32 -30.31 45.73 13.92
CA GLU A 32 -28.98 45.89 13.33
C GLU A 32 -28.14 44.67 13.71
N MET A 33 -28.39 43.53 13.05
CA MET A 33 -27.29 42.59 12.82
C MET A 33 -26.42 43.20 11.74
N GLN A 34 -25.51 44.04 12.20
CA GLN A 34 -24.36 44.52 11.46
C GLN A 34 -23.72 43.32 10.76
N ASP A 35 -23.80 43.31 9.43
CA ASP A 35 -22.86 42.60 8.57
C ASP A 35 -21.46 43.08 8.94
N ASN A 36 -20.83 42.38 9.88
CA ASN A 36 -19.41 42.52 10.18
C ASN A 36 -18.70 41.30 9.59
N VAL A 37 -18.86 41.14 8.28
CA VAL A 37 -17.86 40.47 7.45
C VAL A 37 -16.71 41.48 7.36
N PRO A 38 -15.55 41.24 7.97
CA PRO A 38 -14.42 42.14 7.78
C PRO A 38 -14.07 42.14 6.29
N ASP A 39 -14.21 43.33 5.68
CA ASP A 39 -13.81 43.66 4.32
C ASP A 39 -12.28 43.61 4.23
N ASN A 40 -11.74 42.40 4.15
CA ASN A 40 -10.34 42.10 3.89
C ASN A 40 -10.27 41.35 2.55
N ALA A 41 -10.38 42.10 1.46
CA ALA A 41 -10.01 41.62 0.14
C ALA A 41 -8.50 41.86 -0.09
N PRO A 42 -7.66 40.89 0.31
CA PRO A 42 -6.56 40.52 -0.56
C PRO A 42 -6.32 38.99 -0.60
N ASP A 43 -7.36 38.16 -0.63
CA ASP A 43 -7.17 36.69 -0.51
C ASP A 43 -7.80 35.85 -1.63
N ASN A 44 -8.82 36.37 -2.36
CA ASN A 44 -9.61 35.56 -3.30
C ASN A 44 -8.82 35.06 -4.51
N GLU A 45 -7.97 35.91 -5.13
CA GLU A 45 -7.17 35.49 -6.29
C GLU A 45 -6.10 34.44 -5.93
N SER A 46 -5.52 34.54 -4.72
CA SER A 46 -4.55 33.54 -4.24
C SER A 46 -5.21 32.19 -3.92
N ASN A 47 -6.46 32.23 -3.45
CA ASN A 47 -7.21 31.03 -3.12
C ASN A 47 -7.75 30.36 -4.39
N GLU A 48 -8.30 31.13 -5.35
CA GLU A 48 -8.74 30.65 -6.65
C GLU A 48 -7.57 30.08 -7.48
N SER A 49 -6.41 30.74 -7.50
CA SER A 49 -5.23 30.23 -8.21
C SER A 49 -4.67 28.94 -7.59
N ASN A 50 -4.69 28.81 -6.26
CA ASN A 50 -4.34 27.57 -5.57
C ASN A 50 -5.35 26.46 -5.85
N GLU A 51 -6.66 26.76 -5.84
CA GLU A 51 -7.72 25.79 -6.14
C GLU A 51 -7.64 25.29 -7.59
N LEU A 52 -7.42 26.18 -8.56
CA LEU A 52 -7.23 25.80 -9.97
C LEU A 52 -6.00 24.89 -10.15
N THR A 53 -4.88 25.24 -9.51
CA THR A 53 -3.64 24.43 -9.57
C THR A 53 -3.84 23.05 -8.92
N GLU A 54 -4.59 22.98 -7.82
CA GLU A 54 -4.93 21.73 -7.14
C GLU A 54 -5.89 20.84 -7.96
N GLU A 55 -6.92 21.42 -8.59
CA GLU A 55 -7.82 20.67 -9.46
C GLU A 55 -7.09 20.07 -10.66
N GLU A 56 -6.19 20.83 -11.27
CA GLU A 56 -5.32 20.36 -12.33
C GLU A 56 -4.41 19.22 -11.84
N GLN A 57 -3.78 19.38 -10.68
CA GLN A 57 -2.92 18.35 -10.08
C GLN A 57 -3.70 17.07 -9.73
N GLN A 58 -4.91 17.19 -9.17
CA GLN A 58 -5.78 16.05 -8.89
C GLN A 58 -6.26 15.35 -10.17
N ARG A 59 -6.60 16.11 -11.22
CA ARG A 59 -6.95 15.54 -12.53
C ARG A 59 -5.77 14.81 -13.14
N ASP A 60 -4.58 15.38 -13.05
CA ASP A 60 -3.35 14.77 -13.56
C ASP A 60 -2.99 13.49 -12.77
N ASP A 61 -3.09 13.51 -11.44
CA ASP A 61 -2.89 12.32 -10.60
C ASP A 61 -3.90 11.22 -10.92
N ARG A 62 -5.19 11.54 -11.15
CA ARG A 62 -6.20 10.58 -11.61
C ARG A 62 -5.85 10.00 -12.97
N ARG A 63 -5.37 10.82 -13.91
CA ARG A 63 -4.92 10.37 -15.25
C ARG A 63 -3.69 9.49 -15.16
N LYS A 64 -2.70 9.87 -14.34
CA LYS A 64 -1.47 9.10 -14.08
C LYS A 64 -1.79 7.76 -13.42
N MET A 65 -2.70 7.72 -12.46
CA MET A 65 -3.20 6.49 -11.84
C MET A 65 -3.84 5.56 -12.88
N GLY A 66 -4.76 6.07 -13.71
CA GLY A 66 -5.40 5.29 -14.76
C GLY A 66 -4.41 4.76 -15.80
N LYS A 67 -3.49 5.60 -16.28
CA LYS A 67 -2.43 5.20 -17.22
C LYS A 67 -1.46 4.19 -16.60
N SER A 68 -1.05 4.39 -15.35
CA SER A 68 -0.14 3.49 -14.64
C SER A 68 -0.80 2.13 -14.39
N PHE A 69 -2.09 2.12 -14.03
CA PHE A 69 -2.85 0.89 -13.88
C PHE A 69 -3.02 0.17 -15.21
N LEU A 70 -3.36 0.88 -16.29
CA LEU A 70 -3.46 0.29 -17.63
C LEU A 70 -2.11 -0.26 -18.11
N TRP A 71 -1.03 0.47 -17.85
CA TRP A 71 0.33 0.03 -18.19
C TRP A 71 0.76 -1.18 -17.36
N PHE A 72 0.43 -1.20 -16.06
CA PHE A 72 0.65 -2.36 -15.19
C PHE A 72 -0.14 -3.57 -15.68
N LEU A 73 -1.41 -3.40 -16.02
CA LEU A 73 -2.26 -4.48 -16.54
C LEU A 73 -1.73 -5.01 -17.88
N ALA A 74 -1.36 -4.11 -18.80
CA ALA A 74 -0.74 -4.49 -20.06
C ALA A 74 0.57 -5.25 -19.84
N THR A 75 1.40 -4.78 -18.91
CA THR A 75 2.64 -5.46 -18.52
C THR A 75 2.36 -6.84 -17.95
N MET A 76 1.33 -6.99 -17.10
CA MET A 76 0.97 -8.28 -16.52
C MET A 76 0.44 -9.25 -17.58
N VAL A 77 -0.35 -8.76 -18.54
CA VAL A 77 -0.83 -9.54 -19.69
C VAL A 77 0.34 -9.97 -20.58
N VAL A 78 1.34 -9.12 -20.77
CA VAL A 78 2.56 -9.49 -21.51
C VAL A 78 3.39 -10.50 -20.71
N ASP A 79 3.60 -10.27 -19.41
CA ASP A 79 4.41 -11.12 -18.54
C ASP A 79 3.82 -12.54 -18.40
N VAL A 80 2.50 -12.69 -18.49
CA VAL A 80 1.82 -14.01 -18.46
C VAL A 80 1.53 -14.53 -19.88
N GLY A 81 1.04 -13.67 -20.76
CA GLY A 81 0.62 -14.03 -22.10
C GLY A 81 1.76 -14.38 -23.04
N LEU A 82 2.93 -13.74 -22.91
CA LEU A 82 4.10 -14.03 -23.75
C LEU A 82 4.67 -15.43 -23.50
N PRO A 83 4.91 -15.87 -22.24
CA PRO A 83 5.25 -17.27 -21.96
C PRO A 83 4.21 -18.26 -22.48
N LEU A 84 2.92 -18.00 -22.26
CA LEU A 84 1.85 -18.89 -22.75
C LEU A 84 1.82 -18.98 -24.27
N ALA A 85 1.93 -17.86 -24.98
CA ALA A 85 1.93 -17.82 -26.44
C ALA A 85 3.12 -18.62 -27.01
N ILE A 86 4.31 -18.47 -26.41
CA ILE A 86 5.49 -19.24 -26.79
C ILE A 86 5.31 -20.72 -26.50
N TYR A 87 4.79 -21.07 -25.32
CA TYR A 87 4.52 -22.46 -24.95
C TYR A 87 3.54 -23.14 -25.91
N TYR A 88 2.37 -22.53 -26.17
CA TYR A 88 1.37 -23.11 -27.08
C TYR A 88 1.82 -23.10 -28.53
N GLY A 89 2.62 -22.11 -28.96
CA GLY A 89 3.20 -22.05 -30.30
C GLY A 89 4.27 -23.12 -30.52
N MET A 90 5.06 -23.47 -29.50
CA MET A 90 6.12 -24.48 -29.60
C MET A 90 5.67 -25.90 -29.26
N LYS A 91 4.59 -26.07 -28.49
CA LYS A 91 4.02 -27.38 -28.14
C LYS A 91 3.84 -28.35 -29.32
N PRO A 92 3.37 -27.93 -30.52
CA PRO A 92 3.22 -28.86 -31.66
C PRO A 92 4.55 -29.21 -32.36
N HIS A 93 5.64 -28.49 -32.11
CA HIS A 93 6.90 -28.61 -32.85
C HIS A 93 8.06 -29.16 -32.02
N THR A 94 7.91 -29.32 -30.70
CA THR A 94 9.01 -29.70 -29.82
C THR A 94 8.53 -30.52 -28.62
N SER A 95 9.45 -31.18 -27.91
CA SER A 95 9.13 -31.88 -26.66
C SER A 95 8.63 -30.90 -25.60
N LEU A 96 7.75 -31.39 -24.71
CA LEU A 96 7.16 -30.63 -23.61
C LEU A 96 8.21 -29.85 -22.80
N ILE A 97 9.33 -30.52 -22.51
CA ILE A 97 10.42 -29.97 -21.69
C ILE A 97 11.09 -28.78 -22.39
N VAL A 98 11.35 -28.87 -23.69
CA VAL A 98 11.99 -27.79 -24.44
C VAL A 98 11.05 -26.60 -24.62
N ALA A 99 9.76 -26.85 -24.86
CA ALA A 99 8.75 -25.78 -24.94
C ALA A 99 8.63 -25.01 -23.61
N LEU A 100 8.67 -25.72 -22.47
CA LEU A 100 8.68 -25.11 -21.13
C LEU A 100 9.93 -24.26 -20.90
N VAL A 101 11.11 -24.79 -21.20
CA VAL A 101 12.38 -24.07 -21.03
C VAL A 101 12.39 -22.79 -21.86
N VAL A 102 12.01 -22.86 -23.14
CA VAL A 102 12.01 -21.70 -24.03
C VAL A 102 10.96 -20.66 -23.64
N SER A 103 9.79 -21.09 -23.16
CA SER A 103 8.76 -20.17 -22.64
C SER A 103 9.17 -19.42 -21.37
N SER A 104 10.17 -19.94 -20.63
CA SER A 104 10.68 -19.34 -19.40
C SER A 104 11.76 -18.27 -19.65
N VAL A 105 12.35 -18.24 -20.85
CA VAL A 105 13.41 -17.28 -21.22
C VAL A 105 12.95 -15.83 -21.22
N PRO A 106 11.80 -15.45 -21.83
CA PRO A 106 11.34 -14.06 -21.83
C PRO A 106 11.15 -13.44 -20.43
N PRO A 107 10.45 -14.07 -19.47
CA PRO A 107 10.29 -13.49 -18.14
C PRO A 107 11.63 -13.39 -17.40
N LEU A 108 12.52 -14.38 -17.56
CA LEU A 108 13.87 -14.32 -17.01
C LEU A 108 14.67 -13.13 -17.58
N LEU A 109 14.60 -12.93 -18.90
CA LEU A 109 15.29 -11.83 -19.59
C LEU A 109 14.76 -10.47 -19.14
N LEU A 110 13.43 -10.31 -18.99
CA LEU A 110 12.81 -9.08 -18.51
C LEU A 110 13.25 -8.72 -17.10
N VAL A 111 13.37 -9.71 -16.21
CA VAL A 111 13.90 -9.52 -14.85
C VAL A 111 15.34 -9.04 -14.89
N ILE A 112 16.19 -9.67 -15.71
CA ILE A 112 17.60 -9.28 -15.88
C ILE A 112 17.72 -7.88 -16.47
N VAL A 113 16.96 -7.55 -17.52
CA VAL A 113 16.97 -6.22 -18.14
C VAL A 113 16.52 -5.17 -17.13
N ARG A 114 15.42 -5.40 -16.40
CA ARG A 114 14.96 -4.47 -15.35
C ARG A 114 16.01 -4.26 -14.26
N PHE A 115 16.68 -5.33 -13.85
CA PHE A 115 17.74 -5.28 -12.85
C PHE A 115 18.97 -4.49 -13.33
N VAL A 116 19.43 -4.74 -14.56
CA VAL A 116 20.61 -4.09 -15.15
C VAL A 116 20.34 -2.62 -15.46
N TRP A 117 19.14 -2.28 -15.96
CA TRP A 117 18.83 -0.91 -16.39
C TRP A 117 18.55 0.03 -15.21
N LYS A 118 17.84 -0.42 -14.18
CA LYS A 118 17.44 0.48 -13.09
C LYS A 118 18.58 0.83 -12.12
N ARG A 119 19.69 0.06 -12.08
CA ARG A 119 20.91 0.28 -11.27
C ARG A 119 20.69 0.78 -9.83
N LYS A 120 19.51 0.55 -9.27
CA LYS A 120 19.15 0.80 -7.87
C LYS A 120 18.84 -0.56 -7.29
N VAL A 121 19.56 -0.91 -6.23
CA VAL A 121 19.28 -2.11 -5.44
C VAL A 121 17.97 -1.85 -4.70
N ASP A 122 16.86 -2.21 -5.33
CA ASP A 122 15.55 -2.24 -4.70
C ASP A 122 15.41 -3.57 -3.95
N LEU A 123 14.94 -3.51 -2.71
CA LEU A 123 14.73 -4.67 -1.85
C LEU A 123 13.76 -5.67 -2.51
N ILE A 124 12.76 -5.15 -3.24
CA ILE A 124 11.83 -5.97 -4.03
C ILE A 124 12.57 -6.75 -5.11
N GLY A 125 13.46 -6.10 -5.86
CA GLY A 125 14.25 -6.75 -6.91
C GLY A 125 15.19 -7.83 -6.34
N CYS A 126 15.78 -7.56 -5.17
CA CYS A 126 16.60 -8.53 -4.45
C CYS A 126 15.80 -9.78 -4.05
N LEU A 127 14.56 -9.62 -3.57
CA LEU A 127 13.69 -10.74 -3.22
C LEU A 127 13.36 -11.61 -4.44
N PHE A 128 13.06 -11.00 -5.59
CA PHE A 128 12.84 -11.75 -6.83
C PHE A 128 14.09 -12.51 -7.27
N VAL A 129 15.25 -11.85 -7.28
CA VAL A 129 16.52 -12.50 -7.65
C VAL A 129 16.84 -13.65 -6.70
N LEU A 130 16.62 -13.49 -5.40
CA LEU A 130 16.79 -14.55 -4.41
C LEU A 130 15.88 -15.75 -4.70
N GLY A 131 14.61 -15.49 -5.03
CA GLY A 131 13.66 -16.54 -5.44
C GLY A 131 14.11 -17.28 -6.71
N PHE A 132 14.60 -16.57 -7.71
CA PHE A 132 15.15 -17.18 -8.93
C PHE A 132 16.41 -18.01 -8.67
N ILE A 133 17.33 -17.51 -7.85
CA ILE A 133 18.55 -18.24 -7.47
C ILE A 133 18.19 -19.51 -6.72
N LEU A 134 17.29 -19.43 -5.73
CA LEU A 134 16.80 -20.60 -5.00
C LEU A 134 16.18 -21.61 -5.97
N SER A 135 15.26 -21.17 -6.83
CA SER A 135 14.65 -22.02 -7.86
C SER A 135 15.69 -22.71 -8.77
N GLY A 136 16.75 -21.99 -9.15
CA GLY A 136 17.84 -22.50 -9.99
C GLY A 136 18.73 -23.52 -9.28
N ILE A 137 19.20 -23.21 -8.06
CA ILE A 137 19.96 -24.14 -7.20
C ILE A 137 19.20 -25.44 -7.06
N PHE A 138 17.92 -25.29 -6.77
CA PHE A 138 17.03 -26.40 -6.57
C PHE A 138 16.88 -27.28 -7.81
N ALA A 139 16.78 -26.69 -9.00
CA ALA A 139 16.72 -27.43 -10.26
C ALA A 139 17.90 -28.39 -10.47
N LEU A 140 19.06 -28.10 -9.85
CA LEU A 140 20.29 -28.87 -10.01
C LEU A 140 20.48 -30.00 -8.97
N VAL A 141 19.78 -29.94 -7.83
CA VAL A 141 20.05 -30.81 -6.66
C VAL A 141 19.19 -32.10 -6.64
N THR A 142 18.33 -32.33 -7.64
CA THR A 142 17.19 -33.25 -7.46
C THR A 142 17.38 -34.68 -8.02
N GLY A 143 17.09 -35.68 -7.17
CA GLY A 143 16.94 -37.11 -7.54
C GLY A 143 15.82 -37.90 -6.81
N ASP A 144 15.17 -37.33 -5.79
CA ASP A 144 14.08 -37.98 -4.99
C ASP A 144 12.86 -37.04 -4.88
N ALA A 145 11.65 -37.58 -5.12
CA ALA A 145 10.40 -36.84 -5.14
C ALA A 145 10.03 -36.16 -3.81
N ARG A 146 10.39 -36.76 -2.66
CA ARG A 146 10.12 -36.12 -1.35
C ARG A 146 11.00 -34.91 -1.10
N LEU A 147 12.26 -34.97 -1.53
CA LEU A 147 13.18 -33.84 -1.47
C LEU A 147 12.75 -32.69 -2.39
N VAL A 148 12.05 -32.98 -3.50
CA VAL A 148 11.45 -31.95 -4.36
C VAL A 148 10.35 -31.16 -3.65
N LEU A 149 9.49 -31.83 -2.88
CA LEU A 149 8.42 -31.14 -2.15
C LEU A 149 8.96 -30.23 -1.03
N LEU A 150 9.98 -30.69 -0.31
CA LEU A 150 10.62 -29.89 0.75
C LEU A 150 11.32 -28.65 0.16
N ARG A 151 11.96 -28.85 -0.99
CA ARG A 151 12.59 -27.81 -1.82
C ARG A 151 11.59 -26.77 -2.29
N ASP A 152 10.44 -27.16 -2.83
CA ASP A 152 9.44 -26.19 -3.33
C ASP A 152 8.84 -25.32 -2.20
N SER A 153 8.86 -25.83 -0.97
CA SER A 153 8.38 -25.12 0.23
C SER A 153 9.43 -24.20 0.85
N SER A 154 10.70 -24.38 0.53
CA SER A 154 11.76 -23.55 1.09
C SER A 154 11.77 -22.13 0.52
N VAL A 155 11.25 -21.92 -0.70
CA VAL A 155 11.07 -20.57 -1.26
C VAL A 155 10.05 -19.79 -0.44
N THR A 156 8.92 -20.41 -0.07
CA THR A 156 7.89 -19.74 0.76
C THR A 156 8.42 -19.44 2.16
N CYS A 157 9.23 -20.33 2.74
CA CYS A 157 9.94 -20.06 3.99
C CYS A 157 10.88 -18.85 3.88
N VAL A 158 11.77 -18.81 2.89
CA VAL A 158 12.72 -17.69 2.74
C VAL A 158 11.97 -16.36 2.55
N VAL A 159 10.90 -16.37 1.75
CA VAL A 159 10.08 -15.18 1.56
C VAL A 159 9.39 -14.77 2.87
N GLY A 160 8.76 -15.70 3.59
CA GLY A 160 8.15 -15.46 4.90
C GLY A 160 9.15 -14.86 5.89
N LEU A 161 10.35 -15.42 5.94
CA LEU A 161 11.44 -14.94 6.76
C LEU A 161 11.87 -13.53 6.36
N CYS A 162 11.96 -13.20 5.07
CA CYS A 162 12.23 -11.84 4.61
C CYS A 162 11.18 -10.83 5.09
N PHE A 163 9.89 -11.19 5.08
CA PHE A 163 8.81 -10.37 5.66
C PHE A 163 9.02 -10.16 7.16
N LEU A 164 9.36 -11.21 7.91
CA LEU A 164 9.59 -11.10 9.35
C LEU A 164 10.89 -10.34 9.69
N LEU A 165 11.96 -10.54 8.93
CA LEU A 165 13.25 -9.86 9.10
C LEU A 165 13.14 -8.35 8.85
N THR A 166 12.32 -7.94 7.88
CA THR A 166 12.06 -6.51 7.62
C THR A 166 11.19 -5.84 8.70
N LEU A 167 10.53 -6.62 9.55
CA LEU A 167 9.83 -6.11 10.73
C LEU A 167 10.79 -5.82 11.90
N ILE A 168 11.90 -6.57 12.01
CA ILE A 168 12.88 -6.34 13.06
C ILE A 168 13.42 -4.91 12.88
N PRO A 169 13.27 -4.03 13.88
CA PRO A 169 13.66 -2.63 13.76
C PRO A 169 15.20 -2.49 13.84
N ILE A 170 15.91 -3.00 12.83
CA ILE A 170 17.34 -2.84 12.67
C ILE A 170 17.58 -1.42 12.17
N ARG A 171 17.78 -0.50 13.11
CA ARG A 171 18.17 0.89 12.87
C ARG A 171 19.69 0.95 12.68
N THR A 172 20.21 0.42 11.58
CA THR A 172 21.63 0.61 11.25
C THR A 172 21.85 2.05 10.79
N LYS A 173 23.02 2.64 11.08
CA LYS A 173 23.39 4.04 10.73
C LYS A 173 23.11 4.43 9.27
N SER A 174 23.08 3.47 8.34
CA SER A 174 22.92 3.73 6.90
C SER A 174 21.64 3.15 6.28
N VAL A 175 20.89 2.28 6.99
CA VAL A 175 19.73 1.58 6.40
C VAL A 175 18.53 1.70 7.32
N LYS A 176 17.50 2.40 6.86
CA LYS A 176 16.19 2.44 7.51
C LYS A 176 15.35 1.30 6.95
N LEU A 177 15.41 0.13 7.60
CA LEU A 177 14.51 -0.97 7.26
C LEU A 177 13.08 -0.50 7.50
N ARG A 178 12.29 -0.46 6.43
CA ARG A 178 10.85 -0.21 6.48
C ARG A 178 10.15 -1.56 6.30
N PRO A 179 8.94 -1.72 6.86
CA PRO A 179 8.16 -2.95 6.65
C PRO A 179 8.04 -3.23 5.15
N LEU A 180 8.28 -4.47 4.72
CA LEU A 180 8.32 -4.82 3.30
C LEU A 180 7.03 -4.43 2.57
N GLN A 181 5.88 -4.52 3.24
CA GLN A 181 4.61 -4.07 2.68
C GLN A 181 4.59 -2.57 2.33
N PHE A 182 5.26 -1.74 3.12
CA PHE A 182 5.37 -0.31 2.81
C PHE A 182 6.16 -0.09 1.51
N LEU A 183 7.19 -0.91 1.25
CA LEU A 183 8.00 -0.79 0.03
C LEU A 183 7.15 -1.09 -1.21
N PHE A 184 6.38 -2.18 -1.16
CA PHE A 184 5.39 -2.49 -2.21
C PHE A 184 4.39 -1.35 -2.40
N TYR A 185 3.82 -0.83 -1.31
CA TYR A 185 2.89 0.29 -1.38
C TYR A 185 3.53 1.54 -1.99
N SER A 186 4.77 1.85 -1.61
CA SER A 186 5.49 3.05 -2.06
C SER A 186 5.79 3.03 -3.56
N GLU A 187 6.10 1.85 -4.12
CA GLU A 187 6.29 1.69 -5.57
C GLU A 187 4.97 1.87 -6.35
N PHE A 188 3.85 1.38 -5.79
CA PHE A 188 2.54 1.53 -6.42
C PHE A 188 2.12 3.01 -6.57
N ILE A 189 2.52 3.84 -5.61
CA ILE A 189 2.22 5.29 -5.60
C ILE A 189 3.41 6.17 -5.97
N ALA A 190 4.52 5.59 -6.42
CA ALA A 190 5.75 6.32 -6.74
C ALA A 190 5.58 7.32 -7.90
N ASN A 191 4.62 7.04 -8.80
CA ASN A 191 4.32 7.89 -9.96
C ASN A 191 3.37 9.06 -9.64
N LEU A 192 2.86 9.16 -8.40
CA LEU A 192 2.02 10.28 -7.98
C LEU A 192 2.86 11.54 -7.80
N SER A 193 2.22 12.69 -8.03
CA SER A 193 2.89 13.97 -7.85
C SER A 193 3.38 14.14 -6.41
N PRO A 194 4.63 14.59 -6.20
CA PRO A 194 5.18 14.77 -4.87
C PRO A 194 4.43 15.88 -4.12
N MET A 195 4.49 15.84 -2.79
CA MET A 195 3.97 16.90 -1.93
C MET A 195 4.96 18.04 -1.85
N THR A 196 4.54 19.23 -2.25
CA THR A 196 5.32 20.46 -2.15
C THR A 196 4.64 21.44 -1.19
N TRP A 197 5.40 22.03 -0.26
CA TRP A 197 4.87 23.06 0.65
C TRP A 197 5.96 24.05 1.10
N LYS A 198 5.54 25.18 1.69
CA LYS A 198 6.43 26.20 2.27
C LYS A 198 6.36 26.20 3.80
N ASP A 199 7.47 26.47 4.49
CA ASP A 199 7.44 26.74 5.94
C ASP A 199 7.21 28.23 6.27
N GLU A 200 7.19 28.55 7.56
CA GLU A 200 7.13 29.92 8.10
C GLU A 200 8.28 30.83 7.63
N GLU A 201 9.45 30.26 7.33
CA GLU A 201 10.65 30.96 6.85
C GLU A 201 10.62 31.14 5.31
N GLY A 202 9.58 30.64 4.61
CA GLY A 202 9.44 30.70 3.15
C GLY A 202 10.21 29.62 2.39
N ASN A 203 10.77 28.62 3.07
CA ASN A 203 11.53 27.55 2.44
C ASN A 203 10.60 26.52 1.78
N GLU A 204 10.85 26.19 0.51
CA GLU A 204 10.11 25.13 -0.20
C GLU A 204 10.62 23.73 0.13
N TYR A 205 9.70 22.81 0.42
CA TYR A 205 9.95 21.40 0.71
C TYR A 205 9.20 20.52 -0.27
N THR A 206 9.91 19.53 -0.84
CA THR A 206 9.33 18.51 -1.71
C THR A 206 9.54 17.13 -1.10
N LEU A 207 8.46 16.37 -0.90
CA LEU A 207 8.49 15.01 -0.36
C LEU A 207 7.69 14.06 -1.25
N SER A 208 8.18 12.83 -1.44
CA SER A 208 7.40 11.80 -2.14
C SER A 208 6.06 11.56 -1.43
N ARG A 209 4.99 11.32 -2.20
CA ARG A 209 3.64 11.06 -1.66
C ARG A 209 3.64 9.89 -0.67
N ALA A 210 4.42 8.84 -0.95
CA ALA A 210 4.58 7.68 -0.08
C ALA A 210 5.24 8.03 1.25
N ASP A 211 6.30 8.84 1.21
CA ASP A 211 7.02 9.28 2.40
C ASP A 211 6.19 10.24 3.25
N TRP A 212 5.42 11.12 2.61
CA TRP A 212 4.47 12.00 3.28
C TRP A 212 3.39 11.17 4.00
N LEU A 213 2.74 10.23 3.31
CA LEU A 213 1.73 9.35 3.89
C LEU A 213 2.29 8.56 5.08
N TYR A 214 3.50 8.00 4.95
CA TYR A 214 4.15 7.28 6.04
C TYR A 214 4.48 8.18 7.24
N THR A 215 4.80 9.45 7.02
CA THR A 215 5.23 10.40 8.05
C THR A 215 4.05 11.01 8.80
N TYR A 216 3.03 11.46 8.07
CA TYR A 216 1.92 12.21 8.65
C TYR A 216 0.70 11.33 8.96
N VAL A 217 0.55 10.16 8.32
CA VAL A 217 -0.58 9.25 8.58
C VAL A 217 -0.15 8.09 9.47
N PRO A 218 -0.45 8.10 10.79
CA PRO A 218 -0.06 7.02 11.70
C PRO A 218 -0.70 5.67 11.33
N TYR A 219 -1.88 5.71 10.71
CA TYR A 219 -2.56 4.50 10.24
C TYR A 219 -1.77 3.76 9.17
N ILE A 220 -1.12 4.46 8.23
CA ILE A 220 -0.27 3.84 7.19
C ILE A 220 0.87 3.05 7.82
N ARG A 221 1.53 3.60 8.85
CA ARG A 221 2.61 2.90 9.55
C ARG A 221 2.12 1.62 10.21
N LYS A 222 0.99 1.70 10.92
CA LYS A 222 0.35 0.54 11.57
C LYS A 222 -0.06 -0.50 10.55
N TYR A 223 -0.70 -0.08 9.46
CA TYR A 223 -1.09 -0.94 8.34
C TYR A 223 0.13 -1.67 7.76
N SER A 224 1.20 -0.96 7.43
CA SER A 224 2.40 -1.58 6.85
C SER A 224 3.04 -2.61 7.77
N VAL A 225 3.04 -2.36 9.09
CA VAL A 225 3.54 -3.32 10.08
C VAL A 225 2.61 -4.55 10.19
N ILE A 226 1.31 -4.33 10.43
CA ILE A 226 0.34 -5.42 10.61
C ILE A 226 0.27 -6.30 9.37
N SER A 227 0.22 -5.69 8.19
CA SER A 227 0.21 -6.44 6.94
C SER A 227 1.50 -7.24 6.72
N THR A 228 2.67 -6.71 7.11
CA THR A 228 3.93 -7.44 6.99
C THR A 228 3.94 -8.65 7.94
N ILE A 229 3.41 -8.50 9.15
CA ILE A 229 3.23 -9.60 10.12
C ILE A 229 2.32 -10.68 9.55
N ILE A 230 1.15 -10.29 9.00
CA ILE A 230 0.18 -11.23 8.43
C ILE A 230 0.84 -12.07 7.34
N TRP A 231 1.55 -11.45 6.39
CA TRP A 231 2.24 -12.17 5.32
C TRP A 231 3.35 -13.08 5.84
N GLY A 232 4.19 -12.58 6.75
CA GLY A 232 5.24 -13.39 7.35
C GLY A 232 4.67 -14.62 8.07
N VAL A 233 3.70 -14.43 8.96
CA VAL A 233 3.11 -15.52 9.76
C VAL A 233 2.35 -16.51 8.87
N LEU A 234 1.58 -16.05 7.88
CA LEU A 234 0.85 -16.96 6.97
C LEU A 234 1.79 -17.82 6.14
N LEU A 235 2.89 -17.26 5.62
CA LEU A 235 3.87 -18.00 4.84
C LEU A 235 4.67 -18.98 5.70
N GLU A 236 5.09 -18.59 6.90
CA GLU A 236 5.76 -19.51 7.84
C GLU A 236 4.82 -20.64 8.30
N THR A 237 3.54 -20.34 8.54
CA THR A 237 2.54 -21.35 8.91
C THR A 237 2.35 -22.35 7.78
N GLU A 238 2.26 -21.89 6.52
CA GLU A 238 2.18 -22.77 5.35
C GLU A 238 3.39 -23.71 5.26
N PHE A 239 4.59 -23.18 5.47
CA PHE A 239 5.82 -23.97 5.46
C PHE A 239 5.83 -25.05 6.55
N ILE A 240 5.46 -24.69 7.79
CA ILE A 240 5.37 -25.64 8.91
C ILE A 240 4.36 -26.75 8.60
N VAL A 241 3.18 -26.40 8.08
CA VAL A 241 2.16 -27.39 7.69
C VAL A 241 2.69 -28.34 6.63
N LYS A 242 3.42 -27.85 5.62
CA LYS A 242 4.02 -28.71 4.60
C LYS A 242 5.10 -29.64 5.16
N ILE A 243 5.95 -29.19 6.08
CA ILE A 243 6.92 -30.07 6.75
C ILE A 243 6.20 -31.23 7.45
N ILE A 244 5.14 -30.92 8.21
CA ILE A 244 4.35 -31.94 8.93
C ILE A 244 3.73 -32.94 7.95
N LEU A 245 3.22 -32.48 6.80
CA LEU A 245 2.65 -33.33 5.76
C LEU A 245 3.71 -34.24 5.09
N ILE A 246 4.92 -33.74 4.88
CA ILE A 246 6.02 -34.51 4.27
C ILE A 246 6.52 -35.61 5.21
N GLU A 247 6.63 -35.32 6.50
CA GLU A 247 7.01 -36.30 7.53
C GLU A 247 5.92 -37.34 7.79
N SER A 248 4.67 -37.02 7.45
CA SER A 248 3.56 -37.96 7.57
C SER A 248 3.67 -39.10 6.56
N SER A 249 3.19 -40.29 6.91
CA SER A 249 3.19 -41.49 6.04
C SER A 249 2.15 -41.42 4.90
N ILE A 250 1.91 -40.22 4.36
CA ILE A 250 0.92 -39.91 3.33
C ILE A 250 1.56 -40.10 1.95
N ASP A 251 0.73 -40.44 0.95
CA ASP A 251 1.16 -40.54 -0.43
C ASP A 251 1.61 -39.19 -0.99
N ILE A 252 2.61 -39.19 -1.89
CA ILE A 252 3.22 -37.98 -2.43
C ILE A 252 2.16 -37.12 -3.13
N ASP A 253 1.23 -37.71 -3.86
CA ASP A 253 0.19 -36.98 -4.58
C ASP A 253 -0.77 -36.25 -3.63
N GLN A 254 -1.06 -36.85 -2.47
CA GLN A 254 -1.88 -36.24 -1.43
C GLN A 254 -1.15 -35.09 -0.74
N VAL A 255 0.15 -35.22 -0.47
CA VAL A 255 0.96 -34.14 0.10
C VAL A 255 0.99 -32.93 -0.85
N VAL A 256 1.15 -33.15 -2.15
CA VAL A 256 1.11 -32.06 -3.16
C VAL A 256 -0.25 -31.36 -3.15
N ASN A 257 -1.35 -32.13 -3.20
CA ASN A 257 -2.70 -31.56 -3.25
C ASN A 257 -3.05 -30.77 -2.00
N ILE A 258 -2.76 -31.30 -0.81
CA ILE A 258 -3.01 -30.60 0.45
C ILE A 258 -2.11 -29.36 0.53
N GLY A 259 -0.83 -29.46 0.15
CA GLY A 259 0.08 -28.33 0.11
C GLY A 259 -0.42 -27.18 -0.77
N ASN A 260 -0.95 -27.50 -1.95
CA ASN A 260 -1.55 -26.52 -2.87
C ASN A 260 -2.82 -25.87 -2.28
N ILE A 261 -3.64 -26.63 -1.56
CA ILE A 261 -4.83 -26.10 -0.87
C ILE A 261 -4.39 -25.16 0.26
N VAL A 262 -3.40 -25.55 1.07
CA VAL A 262 -2.91 -24.74 2.20
C VAL A 262 -2.36 -23.40 1.70
N ILE A 263 -1.50 -23.38 0.69
CA ILE A 263 -0.98 -22.12 0.13
C ILE A 263 -2.09 -21.27 -0.52
N ALA A 264 -3.05 -21.88 -1.21
CA ALA A 264 -4.17 -21.17 -1.81
C ALA A 264 -5.07 -20.52 -0.74
N VAL A 265 -5.35 -21.23 0.36
CA VAL A 265 -6.12 -20.70 1.49
C VAL A 265 -5.33 -19.60 2.21
N ALA A 266 -4.06 -19.82 2.51
CA ALA A 266 -3.20 -18.84 3.18
C ALA A 266 -3.11 -17.53 2.39
N THR A 267 -2.87 -17.62 1.08
CA THR A 267 -2.81 -16.44 0.19
C THR A 267 -4.16 -15.74 0.06
N SER A 268 -5.27 -16.50 -0.04
CA SER A 268 -6.61 -15.92 -0.07
C SER A 268 -6.93 -15.16 1.22
N LEU A 269 -6.64 -15.76 2.39
CA LEU A 269 -6.83 -15.13 3.69
C LEU A 269 -5.96 -13.88 3.85
N GLY A 270 -4.68 -13.96 3.48
CA GLY A 270 -3.75 -12.83 3.53
C GLY A 270 -4.20 -11.66 2.64
N THR A 271 -4.73 -11.98 1.46
CA THR A 271 -5.26 -10.99 0.51
C THR A 271 -6.53 -10.33 1.04
N VAL A 272 -7.49 -11.11 1.53
CA VAL A 272 -8.74 -10.59 2.12
C VAL A 272 -8.43 -9.71 3.34
N ALA A 273 -7.55 -10.16 4.24
CA ALA A 273 -7.11 -9.38 5.38
C ALA A 273 -6.46 -8.04 4.94
N ASN A 274 -5.63 -8.06 3.89
CA ASN A 274 -5.04 -6.84 3.33
C ASN A 274 -6.09 -5.90 2.76
N ILE A 275 -7.05 -6.41 1.99
CA ILE A 275 -8.16 -5.60 1.45
C ILE A 275 -8.89 -4.92 2.61
N ILE A 276 -9.26 -5.68 3.65
CA ILE A 276 -9.96 -5.15 4.82
C ILE A 276 -9.14 -4.06 5.53
N LEU A 277 -7.87 -4.33 5.77
CA LEU A 277 -6.95 -3.37 6.39
C LEU A 277 -6.69 -2.14 5.51
N SER A 278 -6.83 -2.27 4.19
CA SER A 278 -6.63 -1.17 3.25
C SER A 278 -7.85 -0.25 3.11
N MET A 279 -9.06 -0.74 3.37
CA MET A 279 -10.31 0.03 3.23
C MET A 279 -10.28 1.40 3.94
N PRO A 280 -9.88 1.50 5.22
CA PRO A 280 -9.86 2.78 5.93
C PRO A 280 -8.63 3.65 5.60
N ILE A 281 -7.69 3.21 4.76
CA ILE A 281 -6.54 4.02 4.36
C ILE A 281 -7.01 5.28 3.63
N ARG A 282 -7.92 5.12 2.67
CA ARG A 282 -8.40 6.24 1.84
C ARG A 282 -9.09 7.34 2.67
N PRO A 283 -10.16 7.06 3.47
CA PRO A 283 -10.82 8.11 4.24
C PRO A 283 -9.86 8.76 5.25
N ARG A 284 -9.02 7.99 5.95
CA ARG A 284 -8.06 8.54 6.92
C ARG A 284 -6.95 9.35 6.28
N SER A 285 -6.53 8.99 5.06
CA SER A 285 -5.56 9.78 4.31
C SER A 285 -6.14 11.11 3.85
N LEU A 286 -7.43 11.15 3.53
CA LEU A 286 -8.14 12.37 3.15
C LEU A 286 -8.37 13.28 4.35
N GLU A 287 -8.77 12.71 5.50
CA GLU A 287 -8.87 13.44 6.77
C GLU A 287 -7.52 14.05 7.16
N ALA A 288 -6.46 13.24 7.18
CA ALA A 288 -5.12 13.73 7.49
C ALA A 288 -4.64 14.80 6.50
N TYR A 289 -5.00 14.69 5.22
CA TYR A 289 -4.69 15.71 4.22
C TYR A 289 -5.47 17.01 4.46
N ARG A 290 -6.76 16.90 4.82
CA ARG A 290 -7.60 18.07 5.17
C ARG A 290 -7.05 18.77 6.40
N ASP A 291 -6.76 18.03 7.47
CA ASP A 291 -6.20 18.57 8.70
C ASP A 291 -4.82 19.19 8.46
N TRP A 292 -4.02 18.56 7.61
CA TRP A 292 -2.75 19.11 7.19
C TRP A 292 -2.96 20.43 6.44
N LYS A 293 -3.89 20.52 5.48
CA LYS A 293 -4.20 21.75 4.73
C LYS A 293 -4.73 22.89 5.61
N LEU A 294 -5.47 22.58 6.67
CA LEU A 294 -5.98 23.58 7.62
C LEU A 294 -4.86 24.23 8.45
N GLN A 295 -3.67 23.62 8.50
CA GLN A 295 -2.52 24.23 9.17
C GLN A 295 -1.92 25.32 8.29
N LYS A 296 -1.84 26.54 8.83
CA LYS A 296 -1.24 27.70 8.15
C LYS A 296 0.24 27.50 7.81
N TYR A 297 0.93 26.68 8.60
CA TYR A 297 2.33 26.33 8.39
C TYR A 297 2.54 24.85 8.67
N HIS A 298 3.32 24.19 7.82
CA HIS A 298 3.63 22.78 8.00
C HIS A 298 5.05 22.60 8.54
N PRO A 299 5.23 21.73 9.55
CA PRO A 299 6.56 21.47 10.09
C PRO A 299 7.45 20.82 9.02
N ALA A 300 8.74 21.21 9.02
CA ALA A 300 9.73 20.65 8.12
C ALA A 300 9.77 19.11 8.23
N PRO A 301 10.02 18.39 7.11
CA PRO A 301 10.08 16.93 7.13
C PRO A 301 11.12 16.43 8.15
N PRO A 302 10.86 15.33 8.90
CA PRO A 302 11.81 14.81 9.89
C PRO A 302 13.20 14.50 9.31
N ALA A 303 13.26 14.07 8.04
CA ALA A 303 14.51 13.84 7.32
C ALA A 303 15.33 15.14 7.12
N TYR A 304 14.66 16.27 6.90
CA TYR A 304 15.30 17.58 6.76
C TYR A 304 15.67 18.20 8.11
N ALA A 305 14.87 17.97 9.16
CA ALA A 305 15.22 18.37 10.53
C ALA A 305 16.52 17.70 11.00
N GLN A 306 16.75 16.45 10.58
CA GLN A 306 17.97 15.70 10.86
C GLN A 306 19.17 16.25 10.05
N TYR A 307 18.99 16.54 8.77
CA TYR A 307 19.99 17.26 7.95
C TYR A 307 20.36 18.64 8.51
N LYS A 308 19.39 19.46 8.95
CA LYS A 308 19.62 20.79 9.54
C LYS A 308 20.38 20.66 10.89
N ARG A 309 20.11 19.60 11.67
CA ARG A 309 20.89 19.27 12.90
C ARG A 309 22.33 18.89 12.57
N ASP A 310 22.53 17.99 11.62
CA ASP A 310 23.87 17.51 11.23
C ASP A 310 24.71 18.63 10.61
N LYS A 311 24.08 19.51 9.79
CA LYS A 311 24.72 20.70 9.23
C LYS A 311 25.04 21.76 10.29
N LYS A 312 24.15 21.98 11.28
CA LYS A 312 24.43 22.87 12.43
C LYS A 312 25.55 22.32 13.32
N LYS A 313 25.66 21.00 13.45
CA LYS A 313 26.74 20.33 14.17
C LYS A 313 28.07 20.51 13.44
N ASN A 314 28.13 20.22 12.13
CA ASN A 314 29.30 20.47 11.29
C ASN A 314 29.72 21.95 11.24
N LYS A 315 28.77 22.90 11.28
CA LYS A 315 29.08 24.34 11.32
C LYS A 315 29.60 24.81 12.69
N LYS A 316 29.28 24.11 13.78
CA LYS A 316 29.84 24.37 15.12
C LYS A 316 31.22 23.72 15.31
N ASP A 317 31.52 22.67 14.56
CA ASP A 317 32.79 21.93 14.63
C ASP A 317 33.86 22.48 13.66
N THR A 318 33.50 23.40 12.75
CA THR A 318 34.47 24.27 12.05
C THR A 318 34.93 25.37 13.01
N PRO A 319 36.25 25.51 13.29
CA PRO A 319 36.77 26.63 14.06
C PRO A 319 36.30 27.94 13.41
N SER A 320 35.84 28.86 14.25
CA SER A 320 35.75 30.27 13.88
C SER A 320 37.17 30.73 13.57
N ASP A 321 37.58 30.66 12.30
CA ASP A 321 38.66 31.51 11.80
C ASP A 321 38.10 32.94 11.81
N SER A 322 38.14 33.53 13.00
CA SER A 322 38.01 34.95 13.26
C SER A 322 39.43 35.46 13.45
N ASP A 323 39.90 36.19 12.44
CA ASP A 323 40.84 37.32 12.45
C ASP A 323 41.88 37.43 13.58
#